data_AF-A0A9D1ADI0-F1
#
_entry.id   AF-A0A9D1ADI0-F1
#
_cell.length_a   1.000
_cell.length_b   1.000
_cell.length_c   1.000
_cell.angle_alpha   90.00
_cell.angle_beta   90.00
_cell.angle_gamma   90.00
#
_symmetry.space_group_name_H-M   'P 1'
#
loop_
_entity.id
_entity.type
_entity.pdbx_description
1 polymer ?
#
loop_
_entity_poly.entity_id
_entity_poly.type
_entity_poly.pdbx_seq_one_letter_code
_entity_poly.pdbx_strand_id
1 'polypeptide(L)'
;MDREFERRMKRRARRLRERRRRRIFFLFGMILFFCLLVGIAAFIALRNPVGEEGGAVSREGLESLVQTAGSIDQSAYPDVQAEELQAEIDNALRLLEGEELSEEELNEAYAGLLDSIQNLIQNSSE
;
A
#
# COMPACT_ATOMS: atom_id res chain seq x y z
N MET A 1 11.38 19.83 55.02
CA MET A 1 11.17 19.19 53.71
C MET A 1 10.54 17.81 53.95
N ASP A 2 9.34 17.57 53.43
CA ASP A 2 8.48 16.47 53.85
C ASP A 2 8.78 15.14 53.13
N ARG A 3 9.06 14.07 53.89
CA ARG A 3 9.46 12.75 53.37
C ARG A 3 8.33 12.07 52.58
N GLU A 4 7.09 12.50 52.77
CA GLU A 4 5.98 12.02 51.95
C GLU A 4 5.98 12.61 50.54
N PHE A 5 6.38 13.86 50.41
CA PHE A 5 6.42 14.56 49.13
C PHE A 5 7.46 13.92 48.19
N GLU A 6 8.61 13.54 48.75
CA GLU A 6 9.68 12.84 48.04
C GLU A 6 9.24 11.44 47.56
N ARG A 7 8.47 10.72 48.39
CA ARG A 7 7.90 9.41 48.03
C ARG A 7 6.85 9.52 46.92
N ARG A 8 6.06 10.60 46.88
CA ARG A 8 5.11 10.87 45.79
C ARG A 8 5.82 11.25 44.49
N MET A 9 6.89 12.05 44.56
CA MET A 9 7.73 12.38 43.39
C MET A 9 8.42 11.15 42.79
N LYS A 10 9.03 10.30 43.62
CA LYS A 10 9.69 9.05 43.16
C LYS A 10 8.72 8.11 42.44
N ARG A 11 7.46 8.02 42.88
CA ARG A 11 6.40 7.23 42.21
C ARG A 11 5.92 7.83 40.89
N ARG A 12 5.95 9.16 40.72
CA ARG A 12 5.64 9.83 39.44
C ARG A 12 6.78 9.66 38.43
N ALA A 13 8.03 9.75 38.88
CA ALA A 13 9.20 9.59 38.02
C ALA A 13 9.33 8.17 37.42
N ARG A 14 8.98 7.11 38.16
CA ARG A 14 9.01 5.73 37.64
C ARG A 14 7.99 5.48 36.51
N ARG A 15 6.76 5.99 36.66
CA ARG A 15 5.68 5.81 35.67
C ARG A 15 5.97 6.49 34.33
N LEU A 16 6.69 7.61 34.34
CA LEU A 16 7.08 8.31 33.12
C LEU A 16 8.15 7.55 32.32
N ARG A 17 9.09 6.86 33.00
CA ARG A 17 10.16 6.08 32.35
C ARG A 17 9.60 4.87 31.59
N GLU A 18 8.63 4.16 32.15
CA GLU A 18 7.99 3.00 31.50
C GLU A 18 7.16 3.38 30.26
N ARG A 19 6.49 4.54 30.27
CA ARG A 19 5.77 5.04 29.09
C ARG A 19 6.75 5.47 27.99
N ARG A 20 7.87 6.09 28.35
CA ARG A 20 8.94 6.45 27.40
C ARG A 20 9.58 5.22 26.78
N ARG A 21 9.87 4.19 27.57
CA ARG A 21 10.50 2.95 27.07
C ARG A 21 9.62 2.23 26.06
N ARG A 22 8.33 2.09 26.33
CA ARG A 22 7.37 1.52 25.37
C ARG A 22 7.29 2.34 24.09
N ARG A 23 7.15 3.67 24.18
CA ARG A 23 7.14 4.55 22.99
C ARG A 23 8.42 4.46 22.18
N ILE A 24 9.57 4.38 22.85
CA ILE A 24 10.89 4.24 22.20
C ILE A 24 10.98 2.88 21.50
N PHE A 25 10.57 1.77 22.14
CA PHE A 25 10.53 0.46 21.50
C PHE A 25 9.58 0.43 20.29
N PHE A 26 8.41 1.06 20.39
CA PHE A 26 7.48 1.21 19.25
C PHE A 26 8.08 2.08 18.13
N LEU A 27 8.74 3.20 18.46
CA LEU A 27 9.42 4.06 17.49
C LEU A 27 10.58 3.34 16.80
N PHE A 28 11.44 2.63 17.54
CA PHE A 28 12.51 1.84 16.94
C PHE A 28 11.96 0.69 16.08
N GLY A 29 10.88 0.03 16.50
CA GLY A 29 10.21 -0.99 15.69
C GLY A 29 9.65 -0.41 14.39
N MET A 30 8.98 0.74 14.45
CA MET A 30 8.46 1.44 13.27
C MET A 30 9.57 1.91 12.33
N ILE A 31 10.68 2.44 12.87
CA ILE A 31 11.82 2.87 12.06
C ILE A 31 12.47 1.67 11.36
N LEU A 32 12.69 0.56 12.06
CA LEU A 32 13.25 -0.65 11.46
C LEU A 32 12.34 -1.24 10.39
N PHE A 33 11.03 -1.27 10.65
CA PHE A 33 10.03 -1.72 9.68
C PHE A 33 10.00 -0.81 8.44
N PHE A 34 10.04 0.51 8.64
CA PHE A 34 10.09 1.48 7.55
C PHE A 34 11.37 1.36 6.72
N CYS A 35 12.53 1.19 7.36
CA CYS A 35 13.79 0.91 6.65
C CYS A 35 13.73 -0.38 5.84
N LEU A 36 13.05 -1.41 6.36
CA LEU A 36 12.91 -2.69 5.67
C LEU A 36 11.97 -2.57 4.47
N LEU A 37 10.86 -1.82 4.59
CA LEU A 37 9.98 -1.51 3.46
C LEU A 37 10.67 -0.68 2.37
N VAL A 38 11.40 0.37 2.75
CA VAL A 38 12.17 1.19 1.80
C VAL A 38 13.26 0.37 1.12
N GLY A 39 13.93 -0.52 1.88
CA GLY A 39 14.92 -1.45 1.34
C GLY A 39 14.34 -2.45 0.34
N ILE A 40 13.16 -3.02 0.64
CA ILE A 40 12.44 -3.91 -0.28
C ILE A 40 12.01 -3.16 -1.55
N ALA A 41 11.42 -1.97 -1.40
CA ALA A 41 11.01 -1.15 -2.55
C ALA A 41 12.20 -0.77 -3.44
N ALA A 42 13.33 -0.37 -2.84
CA ALA A 42 14.55 -0.08 -3.58
C ALA A 42 15.15 -1.32 -4.25
N PHE A 43 15.08 -2.49 -3.61
CA PHE A 43 15.55 -3.75 -4.19
C PHE A 43 14.68 -4.21 -5.37
N ILE A 44 13.36 -4.03 -5.26
CA ILE A 44 12.42 -4.27 -6.35
C ILE A 44 12.72 -3.30 -7.50
N ALA A 45 12.89 -2.00 -7.22
CA ALA A 45 13.23 -1.00 -8.24
C ALA A 45 14.62 -1.20 -8.90
N LEU A 46 15.60 -1.77 -8.18
CA LEU A 46 16.91 -2.11 -8.76
C LEU A 46 16.88 -3.37 -9.62
N ARG A 47 16.01 -4.35 -9.33
CA ARG A 47 15.88 -5.58 -10.14
C ARG A 47 14.91 -5.45 -11.30
N ASN A 48 13.85 -4.67 -11.11
CA ASN A 48 12.89 -4.27 -12.12
C ASN A 48 12.89 -2.75 -12.11
N PRO A 49 13.53 -2.05 -13.05
CA PRO A 49 13.19 -0.66 -13.27
C PRO A 49 11.69 -0.66 -13.55
N VAL A 50 10.90 -0.13 -12.62
CA VAL A 50 9.53 0.28 -12.94
C VAL A 50 9.73 1.28 -14.04
N GLY A 51 9.46 0.83 -15.27
CA GLY A 51 9.63 1.62 -16.46
C GLY A 51 8.85 2.90 -16.26
N GLU A 52 9.53 4.02 -16.48
CA GLU A 52 8.84 5.22 -16.92
C GLU A 52 7.90 4.86 -18.07
N GLU A 53 6.81 5.60 -18.12
CA GLU A 53 5.68 5.48 -19.01
C GLU A 53 6.06 5.06 -20.44
N GLY A 54 5.45 3.97 -20.93
CA GLY A 54 5.58 3.54 -22.32
C GLY A 54 6.44 2.30 -22.60
N GLY A 55 6.72 1.47 -21.59
CA GLY A 55 7.25 0.11 -21.81
C GLY A 55 6.11 -0.88 -22.06
N ALA A 56 6.27 -1.78 -23.04
CA ALA A 56 5.31 -2.86 -23.29
C ALA A 56 5.03 -3.62 -21.99
N VAL A 57 3.77 -3.62 -21.56
CA VAL A 57 3.31 -4.39 -20.40
C VAL A 57 3.43 -5.87 -20.76
N SER A 58 3.68 -6.74 -19.77
CA SER A 58 3.63 -8.19 -19.96
C SER A 58 2.34 -8.75 -19.36
N ARG A 59 1.92 -9.93 -19.81
CA ARG A 59 0.72 -10.61 -19.28
C ARG A 59 0.79 -10.79 -17.77
N GLU A 60 1.97 -11.14 -17.26
CA GLU A 60 2.25 -11.26 -15.83
C GLU A 60 2.13 -9.91 -15.10
N GLY A 61 2.48 -8.82 -15.77
CA GLY A 61 2.27 -7.45 -15.27
C GLY A 61 0.80 -7.13 -15.05
N LEU A 62 -0.05 -7.46 -16.03
CA LEU A 62 -1.50 -7.30 -15.91
C LEU A 62 -2.09 -8.22 -14.84
N GLU A 63 -1.68 -9.48 -14.75
CA GLU A 63 -2.10 -10.42 -13.69
C GLU A 63 -1.74 -9.91 -12.29
N SER A 64 -0.53 -9.37 -12.11
CA SER A 64 -0.11 -8.78 -10.83
C SER A 64 -0.95 -7.57 -10.45
N LEU A 65 -1.33 -6.75 -11.44
CA LEU A 65 -2.17 -5.58 -11.20
C LEU A 65 -3.60 -5.98 -10.81
N VAL A 66 -4.18 -7.00 -11.47
CA VAL A 66 -5.49 -7.57 -11.11
C VAL A 66 -5.48 -8.13 -9.69
N GLN A 67 -4.43 -8.85 -9.29
CA GLN A 67 -4.31 -9.35 -7.90
C GLN A 67 -4.22 -8.21 -6.88
N THR A 68 -3.52 -7.15 -7.23
CA THR A 68 -3.41 -5.95 -6.39
C THR A 68 -4.76 -5.27 -6.25
N ALA A 69 -5.48 -5.07 -7.36
CA ALA A 69 -6.81 -4.49 -7.41
C ALA A 69 -7.84 -5.30 -6.60
N GLY A 70 -7.84 -6.62 -6.75
CA GLY A 70 -8.73 -7.52 -5.99
C GLY A 70 -8.42 -7.62 -4.50
N SER A 71 -7.24 -7.14 -4.06
CA SER A 71 -6.87 -7.07 -2.65
C SER A 71 -7.31 -5.76 -1.97
N ILE A 72 -7.82 -4.79 -2.76
CA ILE A 72 -8.35 -3.53 -2.23
C ILE A 72 -9.69 -3.82 -1.55
N ASP A 73 -9.86 -3.32 -0.31
CA ASP A 73 -11.14 -3.36 0.38
C ASP A 73 -12.09 -2.32 -0.24
N GLN A 74 -12.80 -2.73 -1.28
CA GLN A 74 -13.73 -1.88 -2.02
C GLN A 74 -14.87 -1.33 -1.15
N SER A 75 -15.17 -1.96 -0.01
CA SER A 75 -16.22 -1.48 0.92
C SER A 75 -15.85 -0.17 1.62
N ALA A 76 -14.58 0.24 1.56
CA ALA A 76 -14.10 1.51 2.08
C ALA A 76 -14.38 2.71 1.15
N TYR A 77 -14.90 2.46 -0.06
CA TYR A 77 -15.07 3.46 -1.11
C TYR A 77 -16.54 3.61 -1.53
N PRO A 78 -16.95 4.74 -2.12
CA PRO A 78 -18.30 4.92 -2.63
C PRO A 78 -18.66 3.85 -3.67
N ASP A 79 -19.92 3.40 -3.66
CA ASP A 79 -20.43 2.31 -4.51
C ASP A 79 -20.05 2.48 -5.99
N VAL A 80 -20.17 3.71 -6.53
CA VAL A 80 -19.81 4.01 -7.93
C VAL A 80 -18.33 3.74 -8.22
N GLN A 81 -17.43 4.06 -7.30
CA GLN A 81 -15.99 3.87 -7.50
C GLN A 81 -15.59 2.39 -7.33
N ALA A 82 -16.26 1.68 -6.41
CA ALA A 82 -16.10 0.24 -6.27
C ALA A 82 -16.59 -0.49 -7.52
N GLU A 83 -17.73 -0.09 -8.09
CA GLU A 83 -18.27 -0.63 -9.35
C GLU A 83 -17.32 -0.37 -10.53
N GLU A 84 -16.76 0.84 -10.64
CA GLU A 84 -15.78 1.18 -11.67
C GLU A 84 -14.49 0.33 -11.57
N LEU A 85 -13.98 0.11 -10.36
CA LEU A 85 -12.82 -0.77 -10.15
C LEU A 85 -13.16 -2.22 -10.49
N GLN A 86 -14.33 -2.70 -10.08
CA GLN A 86 -14.74 -4.07 -10.36
C GLN A 86 -14.93 -4.31 -11.86
N ALA A 87 -15.48 -3.33 -12.60
CA ALA A 87 -15.61 -3.42 -14.05
C ALA A 87 -14.26 -3.59 -14.75
N GLU A 88 -13.22 -2.85 -14.33
CA GLU A 88 -11.89 -2.97 -14.93
C GLU A 88 -11.16 -4.24 -14.52
N ILE A 89 -11.39 -4.74 -13.30
CA ILE A 89 -10.93 -6.09 -12.90
C ILE A 89 -11.53 -7.15 -13.81
N ASP A 90 -12.85 -7.11 -14.03
CA ASP A 90 -13.56 -8.09 -14.86
C ASP A 90 -13.12 -8.02 -16.32
N ASN A 91 -12.90 -6.81 -16.86
CA ASN A 91 -12.39 -6.63 -18.21
C ASN A 91 -10.96 -7.18 -18.36
N ALA A 92 -10.06 -6.89 -17.42
CA ALA A 92 -8.70 -7.40 -17.42
C ALA A 92 -8.66 -8.93 -17.30
N LEU A 93 -9.50 -9.53 -16.45
CA LEU A 93 -9.62 -10.99 -16.34
C LEU A 93 -10.11 -11.62 -17.65
N ARG A 94 -11.13 -11.04 -18.29
CA ARG A 94 -11.64 -11.52 -19.58
C ARG A 94 -10.56 -11.52 -20.67
N LEU A 95 -9.74 -10.48 -20.69
CA LEU A 95 -8.60 -10.38 -21.60
C LEU A 95 -7.54 -11.44 -21.29
N LEU A 96 -7.23 -11.65 -20.00
CA LEU A 96 -6.32 -12.70 -19.52
C LEU A 96 -6.85 -14.13 -19.68
N GLU A 97 -8.12 -14.33 -19.99
CA GLU A 97 -8.67 -15.64 -20.38
C GLU A 97 -8.51 -15.91 -21.88
N GLY A 98 -8.30 -14.86 -22.69
CA GLY A 98 -8.10 -14.96 -24.13
C GLY A 98 -6.79 -15.67 -24.50
N GLU A 99 -6.82 -16.48 -25.56
CA GLU A 99 -5.67 -17.27 -26.03
C GLU A 99 -4.52 -16.37 -26.53
N GLU A 100 -4.85 -15.20 -27.07
CA GLU A 100 -3.90 -14.24 -27.61
C GLU A 100 -4.35 -12.83 -27.22
N LEU A 101 -3.42 -12.04 -26.69
CA LEU A 101 -3.63 -10.64 -26.32
C LEU A 101 -2.62 -9.81 -27.10
N SER A 102 -3.09 -8.83 -27.86
CA SER A 102 -2.19 -7.89 -28.51
C SER A 102 -1.50 -7.00 -27.47
N GLU A 103 -0.31 -6.48 -27.80
CA GLU A 103 0.38 -5.53 -26.93
C GLU A 103 -0.47 -4.28 -26.67
N GLU A 104 -1.26 -3.83 -27.63
CA GLU A 104 -2.17 -2.68 -27.51
C GLU A 104 -3.28 -2.97 -26.49
N GLU A 105 -4.02 -4.07 -26.63
CA GLU A 105 -5.07 -4.47 -25.68
C GLU A 105 -4.51 -4.66 -24.27
N LEU A 106 -3.30 -5.22 -24.16
CA LEU A 106 -2.65 -5.45 -22.89
C LEU A 106 -2.24 -4.14 -22.20
N ASN A 107 -1.68 -3.19 -22.96
CA ASN A 107 -1.31 -1.87 -22.45
C ASN A 107 -2.55 -1.06 -22.06
N GLU A 108 -3.60 -1.10 -22.88
CA GLU A 108 -4.87 -0.42 -22.59
C GLU A 108 -5.52 -0.96 -21.31
N ALA A 109 -5.60 -2.28 -21.17
CA ALA A 109 -6.17 -2.91 -19.97
C ALA A 109 -5.39 -2.58 -18.71
N TYR A 110 -4.06 -2.58 -18.80
CA TYR A 110 -3.20 -2.21 -17.69
C TYR A 110 -3.38 -0.74 -17.30
N ALA A 111 -3.41 0.16 -18.28
CA ALA A 111 -3.60 1.59 -18.04
C ALA A 111 -4.98 1.89 -17.43
N GLY A 112 -6.05 1.29 -17.94
CA GLY A 112 -7.41 1.48 -17.41
C GLY A 112 -7.55 1.00 -15.97
N LEU A 113 -7.04 -0.20 -15.66
CA LEU A 113 -7.05 -0.71 -14.29
C LEU A 113 -6.20 0.13 -13.35
N LEU A 114 -5.02 0.59 -13.79
CA LEU A 114 -4.15 1.45 -13.00
C LEU A 114 -4.80 2.80 -12.69
N ASP A 115 -5.44 3.42 -13.68
CA ASP A 115 -6.16 4.69 -13.53
C ASP A 115 -7.32 4.55 -12.53
N SER A 116 -8.10 3.48 -12.64
CA SER A 116 -9.19 3.19 -11.70
C SER A 116 -8.69 3.06 -10.25
N ILE A 117 -7.59 2.32 -10.03
CA ILE A 117 -6.94 2.23 -8.70
C ILE A 117 -6.50 3.61 -8.19
N GLN A 118 -5.89 4.42 -9.06
CA GLN A 118 -5.41 5.75 -8.67
C GLN A 118 -6.56 6.71 -8.32
N ASN A 119 -7.63 6.70 -9.11
CA ASN A 119 -8.83 7.50 -8.87
C ASN A 119 -9.47 7.13 -7.53
N LEU A 120 -9.51 5.84 -7.22
CA LEU A 120 -10.01 5.32 -5.95
C LEU A 120 -9.18 5.85 -4.76
N ILE A 121 -7.84 5.85 -4.87
CA ILE A 121 -6.93 6.38 -3.84
C ILE A 121 -7.08 7.90 -3.68
N GLN A 122 -7.12 8.66 -4.78
CA GLN A 122 -7.23 10.12 -4.74
C GLN A 122 -8.53 10.57 -4.09
N ASN A 123 -9.66 9.94 -4.44
CA ASN A 123 -10.98 10.29 -3.92
C ASN A 123 -11.25 9.78 -2.48
N SER A 124 -10.40 8.90 -1.93
CA SER A 124 -10.48 8.54 -0.49
C SER A 124 -9.84 9.57 0.45
N SER A 125 -9.19 10.60 -0.10
CA SER A 125 -8.44 11.60 0.67
C SER A 125 -9.22 12.90 0.94
N GLU A 126 -10.46 13.01 0.45
CA GLU A 126 -11.37 14.15 0.68
C GLU A 126 -12.47 13.82 1.70
#